data_AF-J2LV67-F1
#
_entry.id   AF-J2LV67-F1
#
_cell.length_a   1.000
_cell.length_b   1.000
_cell.length_c   1.000
_cell.angle_alpha   90.00
_cell.angle_beta   90.00
_cell.angle_gamma   90.00
#
_symmetry.space_group_name_H-M   'P 1'
#
loop_
_entity.id
_entity.type
_entity.pdbx_description
1 polymer ?
#
loop_
_entity_poly.entity_id
_entity_poly.type
_entity_poly.pdbx_seq_one_letter_code
_entity_poly.pdbx_strand_id
1 'polypeptide(L)'
;MLSLVPITLAAFALLALLIILLLRTTSLRLWQGVLLFLLPLMVANLLWFSWLHPRQERQALAAEVSTQLSLAPGYRLLKIQEPALWQLLNRELLHKRLEGVPADQALGDMRGWLMDLINQRLTRATDEAILNYVRVSVQEMQALQQQEPQRCFRFLYPQVNGGINLQQVLSPELNQRDAQVLEALLQQSTGNEQPLDHAAAQRDLQSVVEKLYGKWGDRLQQLNMPADTAVDRGAMCAMSIDLYNGILALPDKQAANLLRKMVSLTG
;
A
#
# COMPACT_ATOMS: atom_id res chain seq x y z
N MET A 1 -34.59 13.89 1.37
CA MET A 1 -33.87 15.14 1.03
C MET A 1 -34.90 16.22 0.75
N LEU A 2 -35.15 17.15 1.68
CA LEU A 2 -35.96 18.33 1.38
C LEU A 2 -35.20 19.17 0.35
N SER A 3 -35.80 19.37 -0.82
CA SER A 3 -35.19 20.16 -1.89
C SER A 3 -34.93 21.59 -1.38
N LEU A 4 -33.68 22.04 -1.45
CA LEU A 4 -33.25 23.40 -1.09
C LEU A 4 -33.75 24.47 -2.09
N VAL A 5 -34.29 24.03 -3.23
CA VAL A 5 -34.77 24.87 -4.32
C VAL A 5 -35.95 25.79 -3.92
N PRO A 6 -37.04 25.30 -3.31
CA PRO A 6 -38.14 26.16 -2.87
C PRO A 6 -37.73 27.22 -1.82
N ILE A 7 -36.80 26.86 -0.92
CA ILE A 7 -36.34 27.76 0.15
C ILE A 7 -35.47 28.89 -0.42
N THR A 8 -34.56 28.55 -1.34
CA THR A 8 -33.73 29.55 -2.04
C THR A 8 -34.58 30.49 -2.89
N LEU A 9 -35.56 29.97 -3.64
CA LEU A 9 -36.49 30.78 -4.42
C LEU A 9 -37.31 31.75 -3.54
N ALA A 10 -37.84 31.28 -2.41
CA ALA A 10 -38.56 32.14 -1.48
C ALA A 10 -37.68 33.26 -0.90
N ALA A 11 -36.42 32.96 -0.57
CA ALA A 11 -35.46 33.95 -0.08
C ALA A 11 -35.14 35.03 -1.13
N PHE A 12 -34.94 34.65 -2.39
CA PHE A 12 -34.70 35.61 -3.48
C PHE A 12 -35.93 36.48 -3.76
N ALA A 13 -37.14 35.91 -3.73
CA ALA A 13 -38.37 36.67 -3.90
C ALA A 13 -38.58 37.70 -2.79
N LEU A 14 -38.28 37.32 -1.54
CA LEU A 14 -38.41 38.20 -0.37
C LEU A 14 -37.35 39.31 -0.38
N LEU A 15 -36.12 38.99 -0.80
CA LEU A 15 -35.03 39.97 -0.98
C LEU A 15 -35.37 40.98 -2.10
N ALA A 16 -35.94 40.52 -3.22
CA ALA A 16 -36.41 41.40 -4.29
C ALA A 16 -37.53 42.34 -3.81
N LEU A 17 -38.50 41.82 -3.06
CA LEU A 17 -39.60 42.60 -2.47
C LEU A 17 -39.08 43.69 -1.52
N LEU A 18 -38.12 43.36 -0.65
CA LEU A 18 -37.48 44.33 0.26
C LEU A 18 -36.75 45.43 -0.50
N ILE A 19 -36.00 45.08 -1.56
CA ILE A 19 -35.26 46.05 -2.38
C ILE A 19 -36.23 46.98 -3.13
N ILE A 20 -37.33 46.45 -3.68
CA ILE A 20 -38.37 47.25 -4.34
C ILE A 20 -39.01 48.22 -3.35
N LEU A 21 -39.30 47.77 -2.13
CA LEU A 21 -39.91 48.60 -1.09
C LEU A 21 -38.96 49.71 -0.64
N LEU A 22 -37.66 49.41 -0.48
CA LEU A 22 -36.60 50.38 -0.16
C LEU A 22 -36.36 51.42 -1.26
N LEU A 23 -36.37 51.02 -2.53
CA LEU A 23 -36.27 51.95 -3.67
C LEU A 23 -37.44 52.93 -3.73
N ARG A 24 -38.60 52.53 -3.21
CA ARG A 24 -39.82 53.35 -3.23
C ARG A 24 -39.95 54.28 -2.03
N THR A 25 -39.35 53.93 -0.89
CA THR A 25 -39.46 54.67 0.37
C THR A 25 -38.23 55.50 0.74
N THR A 26 -37.08 55.24 0.11
CA THR A 26 -35.81 55.94 0.40
C THR A 26 -35.18 56.52 -0.88
N SER A 27 -34.14 57.35 -0.75
CA SER A 27 -33.39 57.92 -1.90
C SER A 27 -32.41 56.94 -2.56
N LEU A 28 -32.58 55.62 -2.37
CA LEU A 28 -31.76 54.59 -3.00
C LEU A 28 -31.87 54.66 -4.53
N ARG A 29 -30.72 54.72 -5.20
CA ARG A 29 -30.65 54.71 -6.66
C ARG A 29 -30.78 53.27 -7.17
N LEU A 30 -31.36 53.10 -8.37
CA LEU A 30 -31.54 51.80 -9.03
C LEU A 30 -30.28 50.92 -9.02
N TRP A 31 -29.11 51.49 -9.29
CA TRP A 31 -27.84 50.74 -9.32
C TRP A 31 -27.46 50.16 -7.94
N GLN A 32 -27.82 50.82 -6.84
CA GLN A 32 -27.58 50.32 -5.48
C GLN A 32 -28.49 49.14 -5.17
N GLY A 33 -29.74 49.15 -5.65
CA GLY A 33 -30.66 48.02 -5.54
C GLY A 33 -30.18 46.80 -6.33
N VAL A 34 -29.68 47.00 -7.55
CA VAL A 34 -29.06 45.94 -8.36
C VAL A 34 -27.82 45.37 -7.66
N LEU A 35 -26.97 46.22 -7.10
CA LEU A 35 -25.78 45.79 -6.35
C LEU A 35 -26.17 44.96 -5.12
N LEU A 36 -27.16 45.40 -4.33
CA LEU A 36 -27.67 44.67 -3.16
C LEU A 36 -28.29 43.31 -3.51
N PHE A 37 -28.88 43.18 -4.71
CA PHE A 37 -29.41 41.91 -5.19
C PHE A 37 -28.30 40.95 -5.66
N LEU A 38 -27.30 41.47 -6.38
CA LEU A 38 -26.24 40.64 -6.99
C LEU A 38 -25.12 40.27 -6.01
N LEU A 39 -24.83 41.12 -5.02
CA LEU A 39 -23.72 40.92 -4.08
C LEU A 39 -23.85 39.60 -3.28
N PRO A 40 -25.01 39.22 -2.73
CA PRO A 40 -25.20 37.92 -2.08
C PRO A 40 -24.95 36.74 -3.03
N LEU A 41 -25.38 36.85 -4.30
CA LEU A 41 -25.14 35.85 -5.34
C LEU A 41 -23.65 35.69 -5.64
N MET A 42 -22.94 36.81 -5.80
CA MET A 42 -21.49 36.80 -6.05
C MET A 42 -20.72 36.21 -4.86
N VAL A 43 -21.06 36.62 -3.64
CA VAL A 43 -20.43 36.12 -2.41
C VAL A 43 -20.71 34.63 -2.21
N ALA A 44 -21.95 34.18 -2.39
CA ALA A 44 -22.32 32.77 -2.30
C ALA A 44 -21.59 31.93 -3.37
N ASN A 45 -21.51 32.42 -4.60
CA ASN A 45 -20.80 31.76 -5.68
C ASN A 45 -19.29 31.66 -5.39
N LEU A 46 -18.69 32.75 -4.90
CA LEU A 46 -17.29 32.80 -4.49
C LEU A 46 -17.01 31.80 -3.35
N LEU A 47 -17.83 31.80 -2.29
CA LEU A 47 -17.72 30.87 -1.16
C LEU A 47 -17.90 29.41 -1.60
N TRP A 48 -18.83 29.14 -2.52
CA TRP A 48 -19.04 27.80 -3.08
C TRP A 48 -17.79 27.29 -3.79
N PHE A 49 -17.29 28.01 -4.79
CA PHE A 49 -16.15 27.57 -5.60
C PHE A 49 -14.81 27.61 -4.85
N SER A 50 -14.59 28.61 -3.99
CA SER A 50 -13.33 28.74 -3.25
C SER A 50 -13.23 27.82 -2.05
N TRP A 51 -14.36 27.46 -1.42
CA TRP A 51 -14.33 26.79 -0.12
C TRP A 51 -15.16 25.51 -0.05
N LEU A 52 -16.44 25.57 -0.43
CA LEU A 52 -17.34 24.43 -0.23
C LEU A 52 -17.07 23.28 -1.20
N HIS A 53 -16.99 23.58 -2.50
CA HIS A 53 -16.72 22.61 -3.56
C HIS A 53 -15.40 21.85 -3.36
N PRO A 54 -14.23 22.52 -3.19
CA PRO A 54 -12.97 21.80 -3.01
C PRO A 54 -12.92 20.99 -1.71
N ARG A 55 -13.64 21.41 -0.66
CA ARG A 55 -13.78 20.61 0.57
C ARG A 55 -14.61 19.35 0.33
N GLN A 56 -15.73 19.47 -0.38
CA GLN A 56 -16.60 18.34 -0.68
C GLN A 56 -15.89 17.32 -1.58
N GLU A 57 -15.15 17.77 -2.60
CA GLU A 57 -14.35 16.88 -3.44
C GLU A 57 -13.27 16.15 -2.65
N ARG A 58 -12.55 16.84 -1.77
CA ARG A 58 -11.54 16.21 -0.90
C ARG A 58 -12.15 15.19 0.05
N GLN A 59 -13.33 15.47 0.61
CA GLN A 59 -14.04 14.52 1.47
C GLN A 59 -14.53 13.30 0.69
N ALA A 60 -15.07 13.50 -0.51
CA ALA A 60 -15.49 12.42 -1.40
C ALA A 60 -14.30 11.54 -1.80
N LEU A 61 -13.16 12.14 -2.17
CA LEU A 61 -11.93 11.43 -2.48
C LEU A 61 -11.39 10.66 -1.26
N ALA A 62 -11.39 11.27 -0.08
CA ALA A 62 -10.97 10.59 1.14
C ALA A 62 -11.85 9.37 1.48
N ALA A 63 -13.16 9.46 1.24
CA ALA A 63 -14.07 8.33 1.39
C ALA A 63 -13.79 7.24 0.33
N GLU A 64 -13.59 7.62 -0.93
CA GLU A 64 -13.24 6.70 -2.02
C GLU A 64 -11.93 5.95 -1.71
N VAL A 65 -10.89 6.66 -1.28
CA VAL A 65 -9.59 6.10 -0.88
C VAL A 65 -9.74 5.05 0.22
N SER A 66 -10.51 5.37 1.26
CA SER A 66 -10.80 4.44 2.37
C SER A 66 -11.52 3.19 1.88
N THR A 67 -12.49 3.35 0.98
CA THR A 67 -13.19 2.21 0.35
C THR A 67 -12.25 1.38 -0.51
N GLN A 68 -11.45 1.99 -1.39
CA GLN A 68 -10.51 1.30 -2.28
C GLN A 68 -9.52 0.45 -1.49
N LEU A 69 -8.88 1.06 -0.49
CA LEU A 69 -7.90 0.39 0.33
C LEU A 69 -8.57 -0.74 1.16
N SER A 70 -9.85 -0.59 1.54
CA SER A 70 -10.64 -1.64 2.22
C SER A 70 -11.06 -2.79 1.30
N LEU A 71 -11.00 -2.59 -0.02
CA LEU A 71 -11.28 -3.61 -1.03
C LEU A 71 -10.00 -4.31 -1.51
N ALA A 72 -8.84 -3.66 -1.35
CA ALA A 72 -7.56 -4.21 -1.76
C ALA A 72 -7.17 -5.44 -0.89
N PRO A 73 -6.93 -6.62 -1.49
CA PRO A 73 -6.40 -7.77 -0.78
C PRO A 73 -5.07 -7.45 -0.10
N GLY A 74 -4.81 -8.04 1.07
CA GLY A 74 -3.65 -7.73 1.91
C GLY A 74 -3.79 -6.44 2.74
N TYR A 75 -4.60 -5.48 2.32
CA TYR A 75 -4.82 -4.21 3.06
C TYR A 75 -6.08 -4.22 3.92
N ARG A 76 -7.16 -4.88 3.45
CA ARG A 76 -8.47 -4.87 4.12
C ARG A 76 -8.44 -5.39 5.56
N LEU A 77 -7.56 -6.35 5.86
CA LEU A 77 -7.42 -6.92 7.20
C LEU A 77 -6.76 -5.94 8.18
N LEU A 78 -5.93 -5.01 7.69
CA LEU A 78 -5.20 -4.04 8.52
C LEU A 78 -6.14 -3.11 9.29
N LYS A 79 -7.33 -2.84 8.75
CA LYS A 79 -8.33 -2.02 9.45
C LYS A 79 -8.70 -2.56 10.83
N ILE A 80 -8.69 -3.88 10.99
CA ILE A 80 -9.02 -4.56 12.25
C ILE A 80 -7.75 -4.97 12.99
N GLN A 81 -6.77 -5.53 12.27
CA GLN A 81 -5.57 -6.11 12.87
C GLN A 81 -4.50 -5.06 13.24
N GLU A 82 -4.40 -3.96 12.47
CA GLU A 82 -3.34 -2.96 12.56
C GLU A 82 -3.87 -1.54 12.32
N PRO A 83 -4.77 -1.01 13.18
CA PRO A 83 -5.51 0.23 12.91
C PRO A 83 -4.60 1.46 12.77
N ALA A 84 -3.43 1.47 13.41
CA ALA A 84 -2.45 2.56 13.29
C ALA A 84 -1.78 2.57 11.91
N LEU A 85 -1.29 1.41 11.44
CA LEU A 85 -0.74 1.26 10.10
C LEU A 85 -1.80 1.55 9.04
N TRP A 86 -3.03 1.11 9.28
CA TRP A 86 -4.16 1.38 8.42
C TRP A 86 -4.39 2.88 8.18
N GLN A 87 -4.39 3.67 9.24
CA GLN A 87 -4.55 5.12 9.12
C GLN A 87 -3.38 5.78 8.37
N LEU A 88 -2.15 5.28 8.57
CA LEU A 88 -0.98 5.77 7.84
C LEU A 88 -1.11 5.51 6.33
N LEU A 89 -1.42 4.27 5.94
CA LEU A 89 -1.61 3.88 4.54
C LEU A 89 -2.77 4.65 3.89
N ASN A 90 -3.87 4.85 4.62
CA ASN A 90 -5.00 5.61 4.10
C ASN A 90 -4.65 7.10 3.85
N ARG A 91 -3.82 7.70 4.72
CA ARG A 91 -3.32 9.07 4.50
C ARG A 91 -2.36 9.14 3.32
N GLU A 92 -1.45 8.18 3.20
CA GLU A 92 -0.49 8.12 2.11
C GLU A 92 -1.20 7.92 0.76
N LEU A 93 -2.15 6.99 0.69
CA LEU A 93 -2.95 6.80 -0.52
C LEU A 93 -3.73 8.06 -0.90
N LEU A 94 -4.34 8.75 0.08
CA LEU A 94 -5.02 10.02 -0.18
C LEU A 94 -4.05 11.07 -0.72
N HIS A 95 -2.86 11.18 -0.14
CA HIS A 95 -1.83 12.10 -0.61
C HIS A 95 -1.45 11.82 -2.07
N LYS A 96 -1.16 10.56 -2.42
CA LYS A 96 -0.86 10.14 -3.79
C LYS A 96 -2.00 10.41 -4.78
N ARG A 97 -3.25 10.15 -4.37
CA ARG A 97 -4.43 10.42 -5.21
C ARG A 97 -4.61 11.92 -5.45
N LEU A 98 -4.31 12.76 -4.47
CA LEU A 98 -4.32 14.22 -4.64
C LEU A 98 -3.22 14.72 -5.58
N GLU A 99 -2.10 14.01 -5.68
CA GLU A 99 -1.03 14.25 -6.67
C GLU A 99 -1.38 13.75 -8.08
N GLY A 100 -2.54 13.10 -8.25
CA GLY A 100 -2.98 12.55 -9.53
C GLY A 100 -2.42 11.17 -9.86
N VAL A 101 -1.77 10.49 -8.90
CA VAL A 101 -1.27 9.12 -9.07
C VAL A 101 -2.46 8.15 -9.13
N PRO A 102 -2.51 7.22 -10.10
CA PRO A 102 -3.50 6.16 -10.15
C PRO A 102 -3.52 5.30 -8.87
N ALA A 103 -4.69 4.81 -8.47
CA ALA A 103 -4.87 4.12 -7.20
C ALA A 103 -4.07 2.81 -7.10
N ASP A 104 -4.06 2.02 -8.17
CA ASP A 104 -3.29 0.77 -8.31
C ASP A 104 -1.77 1.02 -8.21
N GLN A 105 -1.28 2.06 -8.88
CA GLN A 105 0.11 2.48 -8.75
C GLN A 105 0.43 2.89 -7.31
N ALA A 106 -0.38 3.76 -6.70
CA ALA A 106 -0.15 4.22 -5.33
C ALA A 106 -0.18 3.06 -4.31
N LEU A 107 -1.08 2.08 -4.49
CA LEU A 107 -1.11 0.85 -3.70
C LEU A 107 0.20 0.06 -3.84
N GLY A 108 0.69 -0.11 -5.07
CA GLY A 108 1.96 -0.78 -5.34
C GLY A 108 3.16 -0.11 -4.67
N ASP A 109 3.20 1.23 -4.63
CA ASP A 109 4.26 2.01 -3.98
C ASP A 109 4.27 1.79 -2.44
N MET A 110 3.11 1.52 -1.85
CA MET A 110 2.96 1.29 -0.42
C MET A 110 3.27 -0.14 0.01
N ARG A 111 3.51 -1.10 -0.91
CA ARG A 111 3.80 -2.50 -0.55
C ARG A 111 4.94 -2.63 0.46
N GLY A 112 6.01 -1.87 0.27
CA GLY A 112 7.19 -1.90 1.15
C GLY A 112 6.89 -1.56 2.62
N TRP A 113 5.79 -0.85 2.88
CA TRP A 113 5.37 -0.47 4.24
C TRP A 113 4.81 -1.65 5.03
N LEU A 114 4.48 -2.75 4.35
CA LEU A 114 4.00 -3.98 4.98
C LEU A 114 5.14 -4.90 5.41
N MET A 115 6.40 -4.62 5.05
CA MET A 115 7.51 -5.55 5.27
C MET A 115 7.74 -5.87 6.75
N ASP A 116 7.70 -4.86 7.62
CA ASP A 116 7.87 -5.05 9.06
C ASP A 116 6.72 -5.89 9.64
N LEU A 117 5.49 -5.61 9.21
CA LEU A 117 4.32 -6.40 9.61
C LEU A 117 4.45 -7.85 9.12
N ILE A 118 4.82 -8.06 7.86
CA ILE A 118 5.00 -9.40 7.28
C ILE A 118 6.05 -10.18 8.08
N ASN A 119 7.21 -9.58 8.39
CA ASN A 119 8.24 -10.22 9.19
C ASN A 119 7.72 -10.65 10.58
N GLN A 120 6.94 -9.79 11.24
CA GLN A 120 6.30 -10.13 12.51
C GLN A 120 5.24 -11.23 12.37
N ARG A 121 4.52 -11.27 11.24
CA ARG A 121 3.48 -12.28 10.99
C ARG A 121 4.03 -13.65 10.61
N LEU A 122 5.23 -13.71 10.02
CA LEU A 122 5.86 -14.98 9.63
C LEU A 122 6.13 -15.90 10.84
N THR A 123 6.45 -15.38 12.04
CA THR A 123 6.66 -16.23 13.23
C THR A 123 5.37 -16.85 13.77
N ARG A 124 4.20 -16.26 13.46
CA ARG A 124 2.87 -16.67 13.96
C ARG A 124 2.05 -17.44 12.95
N ALA A 125 2.32 -17.24 11.66
CA ALA A 125 1.61 -17.86 10.56
C ALA A 125 1.70 -19.40 10.59
N THR A 126 0.69 -20.06 10.03
CA THR A 126 0.73 -21.52 9.77
C THR A 126 1.85 -21.86 8.79
N ASP A 127 2.31 -23.12 8.80
CA ASP A 127 3.35 -23.57 7.86
C ASP A 127 2.91 -23.37 6.40
N GLU A 128 1.68 -23.74 6.09
CA GLU A 128 1.11 -23.60 4.75
C GLU A 128 1.11 -22.15 4.26
N ALA A 129 0.69 -21.20 5.11
CA ALA A 129 0.62 -19.79 4.73
C ALA A 129 2.01 -19.21 4.44
N ILE A 130 3.02 -19.55 5.25
CA ILE A 130 4.41 -19.13 5.03
C ILE A 130 4.94 -19.69 3.71
N LEU A 131 4.76 -20.99 3.48
CA LEU A 131 5.29 -21.65 2.28
C LEU A 131 4.61 -21.14 1.01
N ASN A 132 3.30 -20.89 1.05
CA ASN A 132 2.58 -20.31 -0.08
C ASN A 132 3.03 -18.88 -0.38
N TYR A 133 3.21 -18.05 0.66
CA TYR A 133 3.75 -16.70 0.51
C TYR A 133 5.15 -16.71 -0.11
N VAL A 134 6.09 -17.47 0.48
CA VAL A 134 7.49 -17.53 -0.01
C VAL A 134 7.57 -18.10 -1.42
N ARG A 135 6.75 -19.10 -1.77
CA ARG A 135 6.71 -19.65 -3.13
C ARG A 135 6.30 -18.60 -4.16
N VAL A 136 5.32 -17.75 -3.85
CA VAL A 136 4.94 -16.66 -4.75
C VAL A 136 6.04 -15.60 -4.79
N SER A 137 6.63 -15.22 -3.66
CA SER A 137 7.75 -14.27 -3.65
C SER A 137 8.94 -14.77 -4.50
N VAL A 138 9.21 -16.07 -4.53
CA VAL A 138 10.21 -16.65 -5.44
C VAL A 138 9.82 -16.51 -6.91
N GLN A 139 8.54 -16.71 -7.25
CA GLN A 139 8.05 -16.47 -8.61
C GLN A 139 8.16 -15.00 -9.01
N GLU A 140 7.91 -14.07 -8.09
CA GLU A 140 8.14 -12.63 -8.29
C GLU A 140 9.62 -12.37 -8.58
N MET A 141 10.53 -12.88 -7.74
CA MET A 141 11.97 -12.73 -7.95
C MET A 141 12.42 -13.27 -9.32
N GLN A 142 11.95 -14.46 -9.70
CA GLN A 142 12.27 -15.07 -10.99
C GLN A 142 11.76 -14.23 -12.17
N ALA A 143 10.51 -13.74 -12.10
CA ALA A 143 9.94 -12.89 -13.13
C ALA A 143 10.71 -11.57 -13.26
N LEU A 144 11.07 -10.94 -12.14
CA LEU A 144 11.87 -9.71 -12.12
C LEU A 144 13.27 -9.93 -12.67
N GLN A 145 13.92 -11.04 -12.30
CA GLN A 145 15.26 -11.39 -12.77
C GLN A 145 15.30 -11.59 -14.29
N GLN A 146 14.29 -12.26 -14.85
CA GLN A 146 14.18 -12.50 -16.29
C GLN A 146 14.01 -11.21 -17.09
N GLN A 147 13.31 -10.21 -16.53
CA GLN A 147 13.14 -8.91 -17.17
C GLN A 147 14.43 -8.07 -17.08
N GLU A 148 14.91 -7.84 -15.85
CA GLU A 148 16.07 -7.01 -15.58
C GLU A 148 16.65 -7.33 -14.19
N PRO A 149 17.93 -7.76 -14.10
CA PRO A 149 18.53 -8.18 -12.83
C PRO A 149 18.45 -7.13 -11.70
N GLN A 150 18.47 -5.84 -12.05
CA GLN A 150 18.35 -4.73 -11.10
C GLN A 150 17.00 -4.70 -10.37
N ARG A 151 15.91 -5.14 -11.02
CA ARG A 151 14.56 -5.10 -10.42
C ARG A 151 14.45 -6.10 -9.28
N CYS A 152 14.95 -7.31 -9.48
CA CYS A 152 14.98 -8.33 -8.43
C CYS A 152 15.85 -7.88 -7.24
N PHE A 153 17.00 -7.26 -7.52
CA PHE A 153 17.83 -6.71 -6.44
C PHE A 153 17.10 -5.64 -5.62
N ARG A 154 16.41 -4.71 -6.28
CA ARG A 154 15.60 -3.68 -5.60
C ARG A 154 14.40 -4.25 -4.84
N PHE A 155 13.84 -5.36 -5.31
CA PHE A 155 12.80 -6.10 -4.60
C PHE A 155 13.32 -6.74 -3.32
N LEU A 156 14.50 -7.37 -3.38
CA LEU A 156 15.15 -8.02 -2.23
C LEU A 156 15.72 -7.01 -1.22
N TYR A 157 16.26 -5.89 -1.71
CA TYR A 157 16.99 -4.90 -0.91
C TYR A 157 16.47 -3.47 -1.15
N PRO A 158 15.18 -3.18 -0.88
CA PRO A 158 14.56 -1.88 -1.13
C PRO A 158 15.25 -0.72 -0.38
N GLN A 159 15.88 -1.00 0.75
CA GLN A 159 16.64 -0.05 1.56
C GLN A 159 17.97 0.39 0.93
N VAL A 160 18.53 -0.39 -0.01
CA VAL A 160 19.84 -0.09 -0.62
C VAL A 160 19.69 0.77 -1.87
N ASN A 161 18.70 0.48 -2.72
CA ASN A 161 18.57 1.12 -4.04
C ASN A 161 17.12 1.53 -4.36
N GLY A 162 16.28 1.68 -3.32
CA GLY A 162 14.85 1.97 -3.46
C GLY A 162 14.05 0.75 -3.92
N GLY A 163 12.87 0.54 -3.36
CA GLY A 163 11.95 -0.54 -3.77
C GLY A 163 11.42 -0.39 -5.19
N ILE A 164 10.67 -1.39 -5.66
CA ILE A 164 9.99 -1.37 -6.96
C ILE A 164 8.48 -1.50 -6.79
N ASN A 165 7.72 -0.94 -7.74
CA ASN A 165 6.29 -1.10 -7.80
C ASN A 165 5.93 -2.36 -8.62
N LEU A 166 5.50 -3.42 -7.95
CA LEU A 166 5.18 -4.69 -8.59
C LEU A 166 3.97 -4.62 -9.53
N GLN A 167 3.00 -3.73 -9.24
CA GLN A 167 1.82 -3.52 -10.09
C GLN A 167 2.20 -3.02 -11.49
N GLN A 168 3.35 -2.35 -11.61
CA GLN A 168 3.83 -1.82 -12.89
C GLN A 168 4.72 -2.78 -13.68
N VAL A 169 5.34 -3.76 -13.01
CA VAL A 169 6.39 -4.60 -13.63
C VAL A 169 6.03 -6.09 -13.71
N LEU A 170 5.13 -6.57 -12.86
CA LEU A 170 4.68 -7.96 -12.88
C LEU A 170 3.37 -8.11 -13.67
N SER A 171 3.06 -9.35 -14.06
CA SER A 171 1.79 -9.64 -14.72
C SER A 171 0.61 -9.49 -13.75
N PRO A 172 -0.59 -9.12 -14.23
CA PRO A 172 -1.78 -9.02 -13.39
C PRO A 172 -2.07 -10.30 -12.59
N GLU A 173 -1.82 -11.47 -13.18
CA GLU A 173 -2.07 -12.77 -12.54
C GLU A 173 -1.08 -13.05 -11.41
N LEU A 174 0.18 -12.62 -11.54
CA LEU A 174 1.16 -12.77 -10.45
C LEU A 174 0.87 -11.78 -9.32
N ASN A 175 0.55 -10.53 -9.65
CA ASN A 175 0.12 -9.53 -8.67
C ASN A 175 -1.12 -9.96 -7.89
N GLN A 176 -2.10 -10.58 -8.56
CA GLN A 176 -3.30 -11.11 -7.90
C GLN A 176 -2.96 -12.26 -6.94
N ARG A 177 -2.10 -13.20 -7.36
CA ARG A 177 -1.69 -14.32 -6.52
C ARG A 177 -0.90 -13.84 -5.30
N ASP A 178 0.01 -12.90 -5.50
CA ASP A 178 0.74 -12.26 -4.40
C ASP A 178 -0.20 -11.62 -3.38
N ALA A 179 -1.15 -10.80 -3.83
CA ALA A 179 -2.11 -10.15 -2.94
C ALA A 179 -2.97 -11.18 -2.15
N GLN A 180 -3.33 -12.31 -2.78
CA GLN A 180 -4.06 -13.41 -2.14
C GLN A 180 -3.22 -14.13 -1.07
N VAL A 181 -1.96 -14.47 -1.37
CA VAL A 181 -1.11 -15.18 -0.39
C VAL A 181 -0.70 -14.27 0.76
N LEU A 182 -0.49 -12.97 0.50
CA LEU A 182 -0.26 -11.98 1.54
C LEU A 182 -1.48 -11.89 2.47
N GLU A 183 -2.68 -11.82 1.90
CA GLU A 183 -3.89 -11.79 2.72
C GLU A 183 -4.05 -13.07 3.56
N ALA A 184 -3.85 -14.24 2.96
CA ALA A 184 -3.90 -15.51 3.66
C ALA A 184 -2.87 -15.58 4.80
N LEU A 185 -1.65 -15.06 4.57
CA LEU A 185 -0.61 -14.93 5.59
C LEU A 185 -1.08 -14.08 6.77
N LEU A 186 -1.63 -12.89 6.51
CA LEU A 186 -2.13 -11.99 7.55
C LEU A 186 -3.34 -12.58 8.30
N GLN A 187 -4.22 -13.30 7.60
CA GLN A 187 -5.36 -13.97 8.23
C GLN A 187 -4.93 -15.12 9.14
N GLN A 188 -3.91 -15.88 8.75
CA GLN A 188 -3.45 -17.08 9.46
C GLN A 188 -2.34 -16.80 10.48
N SER A 189 -2.11 -15.54 10.86
CA SER A 189 -1.01 -15.10 11.75
C SER A 189 -1.47 -14.21 12.92
N THR A 190 -2.76 -14.29 13.28
CA THR A 190 -3.32 -13.52 14.41
C THR A 190 -3.12 -14.18 15.78
N GLY A 191 -2.69 -15.44 15.81
CA GLY A 191 -2.47 -16.21 17.04
C GLY A 191 -1.11 -15.96 17.69
N ASN A 192 -0.76 -16.83 18.64
CA ASN A 192 0.56 -16.87 19.25
C ASN A 192 1.62 -17.31 18.25
N GLU A 193 2.89 -17.06 18.57
CA GLU A 193 4.02 -17.57 17.81
C GLU A 193 3.97 -19.10 17.73
N GLN A 194 4.33 -19.63 16.56
CA GLN A 194 4.45 -21.07 16.38
C GLN A 194 5.75 -21.57 17.05
N PRO A 195 5.77 -22.80 17.58
CA PRO A 195 6.98 -23.39 18.13
C PRO A 195 8.12 -23.39 17.11
N LEU A 196 9.31 -23.01 17.57
CA LEU A 196 10.53 -22.93 16.76
C LEU A 196 11.57 -23.90 17.30
N ASP A 197 11.91 -24.93 16.52
CA ASP A 197 13.05 -25.80 16.82
C ASP A 197 14.32 -25.16 16.22
N HIS A 198 15.03 -24.41 17.06
CA HIS A 198 16.25 -23.72 16.65
C HIS A 198 17.36 -24.66 16.18
N ALA A 199 17.49 -25.85 16.78
CA ALA A 199 18.56 -26.77 16.45
C ALA A 199 18.29 -27.45 15.10
N ALA A 200 17.04 -27.84 14.85
CA ALA A 200 16.64 -28.36 13.54
C ALA A 200 16.80 -27.30 12.44
N ALA A 201 16.28 -26.08 12.65
CA ALA A 201 16.41 -24.98 11.69
C ALA A 201 17.89 -24.69 11.36
N GLN A 202 18.79 -24.71 12.35
CA GLN A 202 20.21 -24.48 12.11
C GLN A 202 20.84 -25.57 11.24
N ARG A 203 20.49 -26.85 11.47
CA ARG A 203 20.97 -27.97 10.63
C ARG A 203 20.44 -27.88 9.21
N ASP A 204 19.16 -27.54 9.06
CA ASP A 204 18.51 -27.39 7.76
C ASP A 204 19.15 -26.22 6.98
N LEU A 205 19.39 -25.10 7.64
CA LEU A 205 20.10 -23.95 7.04
C LEU A 205 21.49 -24.34 6.57
N GLN A 206 22.25 -25.04 7.41
CA GLN A 206 23.59 -25.49 7.06
C GLN A 206 23.57 -26.41 5.83
N SER A 207 22.63 -27.36 5.78
CA SER A 207 22.48 -28.26 4.62
C SER A 207 22.14 -27.50 3.33
N VAL A 208 21.27 -26.49 3.39
CA VAL A 208 20.93 -25.66 2.23
C VAL A 208 22.15 -24.84 1.79
N VAL A 209 22.85 -24.20 2.73
CA VAL A 209 24.02 -23.37 2.45
C VAL A 209 25.18 -24.19 1.88
N GLU A 210 25.43 -25.40 2.38
CA GLU A 210 26.45 -26.31 1.84
C GLU A 210 26.19 -26.65 0.36
N LYS A 211 24.93 -26.92 -0.02
CA LYS A 211 24.54 -27.14 -1.42
C LYS A 211 24.76 -25.90 -2.27
N LEU A 212 24.44 -24.72 -1.75
CA LEU A 212 24.65 -23.45 -2.45
C LEU A 212 26.13 -23.13 -2.66
N TYR A 213 26.98 -23.42 -1.67
CA TYR A 213 28.43 -23.28 -1.81
C TYR A 213 28.97 -24.15 -2.95
N GLY A 214 28.41 -25.34 -3.16
CA GLY A 214 28.77 -26.19 -4.32
C GLY A 214 28.53 -25.53 -5.68
N LYS A 215 27.55 -24.61 -5.79
CA LYS A 215 27.22 -23.89 -7.03
C LYS A 215 27.89 -22.52 -7.12
N TRP A 216 27.89 -21.76 -6.05
CA TRP A 216 28.28 -20.34 -6.03
C TRP A 216 29.68 -20.10 -5.48
N GLY A 217 30.25 -21.04 -4.73
CA GLY A 217 31.53 -20.88 -4.04
C GLY A 217 31.53 -19.66 -3.11
N ASP A 218 32.67 -18.99 -3.01
CA ASP A 218 32.86 -17.84 -2.12
C ASP A 218 31.96 -16.64 -2.44
N ARG A 219 31.38 -16.57 -3.65
CA ARG A 219 30.42 -15.52 -4.01
C ARG A 219 29.18 -15.53 -3.12
N LEU A 220 28.84 -16.66 -2.49
CA LEU A 220 27.71 -16.75 -1.56
C LEU A 220 27.85 -15.80 -0.37
N GLN A 221 29.08 -15.46 0.04
CA GLN A 221 29.34 -14.52 1.14
C GLN A 221 28.81 -13.11 0.85
N GLN A 222 28.64 -12.75 -0.44
CA GLN A 222 28.10 -11.45 -0.85
C GLN A 222 26.65 -11.26 -0.39
N LEU A 223 25.88 -12.34 -0.14
CA LEU A 223 24.52 -12.24 0.41
C LEU A 223 24.48 -11.52 1.77
N ASN A 224 25.57 -11.52 2.52
CA ASN A 224 25.69 -10.83 3.80
C ASN A 224 26.12 -9.35 3.65
N MET A 225 26.43 -8.89 2.44
CA MET A 225 26.95 -7.53 2.17
C MET A 225 26.17 -6.84 1.03
N PRO A 226 24.82 -6.74 1.10
CA PRO A 226 24.02 -6.23 -0.02
C PRO A 226 24.24 -4.74 -0.32
N ALA A 227 24.80 -3.97 0.62
CA ALA A 227 25.08 -2.55 0.43
C ALA A 227 26.44 -2.27 -0.25
N ASP A 228 27.29 -3.30 -0.44
CA ASP A 228 28.57 -3.12 -1.12
C ASP A 228 28.34 -2.89 -2.62
N THR A 229 28.89 -1.81 -3.16
CA THR A 229 28.75 -1.43 -4.56
C THR A 229 29.48 -2.38 -5.53
N ALA A 230 30.42 -3.20 -5.04
CA ALA A 230 31.16 -4.17 -5.85
C ALA A 230 30.40 -5.49 -6.10
N VAL A 231 29.23 -5.70 -5.47
CA VAL A 231 28.45 -6.93 -5.67
C VAL A 231 27.79 -6.97 -7.05
N ASP A 232 27.78 -8.16 -7.65
CA ASP A 232 26.98 -8.43 -8.83
C ASP A 232 25.53 -8.62 -8.41
N ARG A 233 24.72 -7.58 -8.62
CA ARG A 233 23.29 -7.56 -8.25
C ARG A 233 22.48 -8.67 -8.94
N GLY A 234 22.85 -9.08 -10.15
CA GLY A 234 22.19 -10.19 -10.83
C GLY A 234 22.55 -11.53 -10.21
N ALA A 235 23.81 -11.72 -9.83
CA ALA A 235 24.24 -12.88 -9.05
C ALA A 235 23.57 -12.91 -7.67
N MET A 236 23.44 -11.76 -6.98
CA MET A 236 22.73 -11.69 -5.70
C MET A 236 21.29 -12.16 -5.80
N CYS A 237 20.56 -11.71 -6.83
CA CYS A 237 19.21 -12.21 -7.08
C CYS A 237 19.19 -13.72 -7.33
N ALA A 238 20.08 -14.24 -8.19
CA ALA A 238 20.15 -15.66 -8.51
C ALA A 238 20.44 -16.52 -7.26
N MET A 239 21.39 -16.08 -6.43
CA MET A 239 21.75 -16.74 -5.18
C MET A 239 20.59 -16.75 -4.19
N SER A 240 19.86 -15.63 -4.06
CA SER A 240 18.67 -15.55 -3.20
C SER A 240 17.54 -16.46 -3.69
N ILE A 241 17.28 -16.50 -5.01
CA ILE A 241 16.30 -17.42 -5.60
C ILE A 241 16.69 -18.89 -5.31
N ASP A 242 17.96 -19.24 -5.52
CA ASP A 242 18.44 -20.59 -5.22
C ASP A 242 18.35 -20.93 -3.73
N LEU A 243 18.61 -19.97 -2.83
CA LEU A 243 18.46 -20.14 -1.39
C LEU A 243 17.02 -20.47 -1.01
N TYR A 244 16.06 -19.64 -1.43
CA TYR A 244 14.65 -19.89 -1.11
C TYR A 244 14.13 -21.16 -1.78
N ASN A 245 14.55 -21.48 -3.00
CA ASN A 245 14.22 -22.77 -3.63
C ASN A 245 14.81 -23.96 -2.86
N GLY A 246 16.04 -23.84 -2.36
CA GLY A 246 16.66 -24.86 -1.51
C GLY A 246 15.90 -25.08 -0.21
N ILE A 247 15.39 -24.01 0.41
CA ILE A 247 14.53 -24.08 1.60
C ILE A 247 13.19 -24.74 1.26
N LEU A 248 12.54 -24.31 0.17
CA LEU A 248 11.25 -24.84 -0.27
C LEU A 248 11.32 -26.31 -0.75
N ALA A 249 12.51 -26.83 -1.01
CA ALA A 249 12.74 -28.23 -1.35
C ALA A 249 12.83 -29.16 -0.10
N LEU A 250 12.92 -28.59 1.11
CA LEU A 250 12.82 -29.35 2.35
C LEU A 250 11.37 -29.80 2.59
N PRO A 251 11.13 -30.83 3.44
CA PRO A 251 9.79 -31.13 3.93
C PRO A 251 9.12 -29.89 4.54
N ASP A 252 7.83 -29.69 4.29
CA ASP A 252 7.08 -28.48 4.64
C ASP A 252 7.31 -27.98 6.08
N LYS A 253 7.29 -28.90 7.06
CA LYS A 253 7.55 -28.58 8.47
C LYS A 253 8.95 -28.02 8.70
N GLN A 254 9.97 -28.58 8.04
CA GLN A 254 11.36 -28.13 8.14
C GLN A 254 11.55 -26.78 7.43
N ALA A 255 11.00 -26.64 6.22
CA ALA A 255 11.03 -25.40 5.46
C ALA A 255 10.40 -24.24 6.25
N ALA A 256 9.20 -24.45 6.81
CA ALA A 256 8.52 -23.43 7.61
C ALA A 256 9.28 -23.11 8.92
N ASN A 257 9.81 -24.11 9.62
CA ASN A 257 10.63 -23.93 10.83
C ASN A 257 11.90 -23.09 10.52
N LEU A 258 12.57 -23.37 9.40
CA LEU A 258 13.73 -22.61 8.94
C LEU A 258 13.36 -21.17 8.55
N LEU A 259 12.27 -20.96 7.81
CA LEU A 259 11.82 -19.61 7.42
C LEU A 259 11.50 -18.75 8.64
N ARG A 260 10.84 -19.32 9.66
CA ARG A 260 10.62 -18.64 10.95
C ARG A 260 11.92 -18.28 11.65
N LYS A 261 12.92 -19.19 11.64
CA LYS A 261 14.25 -18.90 12.21
C LYS A 261 14.89 -17.71 11.52
N MET A 262 14.88 -17.66 10.19
CA MET A 262 15.54 -16.60 9.43
C MET A 262 14.99 -15.21 9.77
N VAL A 263 13.67 -15.07 9.89
CA VAL A 263 13.05 -13.77 10.24
C VAL A 263 13.18 -13.41 11.71
N SER A 264 13.25 -14.40 12.61
CA SER A 264 13.49 -14.16 14.05
C SER A 264 14.89 -13.62 14.36
N LEU A 265 15.84 -13.75 13.42
CA LEU A 265 17.20 -13.23 13.56
C LEU A 265 17.34 -11.78 13.09
N THR A 266 16.36 -11.29 12.32
CA THR A 266 16.35 -9.94 11.74
C THR A 266 15.50 -8.95 12.52
N GLY A 267 14.83 -9.40 13.59
CA GLY A 267 13.96 -8.60 14.47
C GLY A 267 14.57 -8.37 15.85
#